data_AF-A0AB36KIM1-F1
#
_entry.id   AF-A0AB36KIM1-F1
#
_cell.length_a   1.000
_cell.length_b   1.000
_cell.length_c   1.000
_cell.angle_alpha   90.00
_cell.angle_beta   90.00
_cell.angle_gamma   90.00
#
_symmetry.space_group_name_H-M   'P 1'
#
loop_
_entity.id
_entity.type
_entity.pdbx_description
1 polymer ?
#
loop_
_entity_poly.entity_id
_entity_poly.type
_entity_poly.pdbx_seq_one_letter_code
_entity_poly.pdbx_strand_id
1 'polypeptide(L)'
;MNVIIPPKRGDKGSSFNRLVSYISDRGDKPKDDDLVSAAPRQNASRTKKAMFDRLVDYADRNDGDDRAVVITDVFPDGRQRLISGGISCETNCFSWETSAAEMNMVAAQSRRCQDPVYHFILSWRENELPTDAQIFECAEHCIRQLGMEGHQYVTAIHQDTDNTHCHVAVNRVNPITYKAAALWNDADT
;
A
#
# COMPACT_ATOMS: atom_id res chain seq x y z
N MET A 1 10.94 15.33 -9.38
CA MET A 1 10.71 14.10 -8.59
C MET A 1 11.78 13.92 -7.52
N ASN A 2 11.38 14.00 -6.25
CA ASN A 2 12.21 13.58 -5.13
C ASN A 2 11.67 12.23 -4.64
N VAL A 3 12.46 11.16 -4.75
CA VAL A 3 12.13 9.89 -4.08
C VAL A 3 12.49 10.08 -2.61
N ILE A 4 11.50 10.25 -1.75
CA ILE A 4 11.70 10.31 -0.30
C ILE A 4 11.50 8.89 0.21
N ILE A 5 12.59 8.23 0.55
CA ILE A 5 12.55 7.00 1.33
C ILE A 5 12.60 7.43 2.79
N PRO A 6 11.52 7.25 3.57
CA PRO A 6 11.54 7.61 4.99
C PRO A 6 12.61 6.77 5.70
N PRO A 7 13.52 7.38 6.48
CA PRO A 7 14.56 6.62 7.17
C PRO A 7 13.92 5.57 8.06
N LYS A 8 14.38 4.33 7.93
CA LYS A 8 13.89 3.20 8.73
C LYS A 8 14.14 3.50 10.20
N ARG A 9 13.11 3.94 10.94
CA ARG A 9 13.25 4.26 12.37
C ARG A 9 13.75 3.03 13.13
N GLY A 10 14.83 3.21 13.89
CA GLY A 10 15.51 2.16 14.64
C GLY A 10 14.73 1.62 15.84
N ASP A 11 13.52 2.12 16.12
CA ASP A 11 12.62 1.50 17.07
C ASP A 11 11.89 0.34 16.38
N LYS A 12 12.16 -0.89 16.84
CA LYS A 12 11.52 -2.13 16.38
C LYS A 12 9.98 -2.16 16.55
N GLY A 13 9.35 -1.03 16.85
CA GLY A 13 7.95 -0.88 17.20
C GLY A 13 7.20 0.22 16.44
N SER A 14 7.81 0.98 15.52
CA SER A 14 7.11 1.97 14.68
C SER A 14 7.25 1.60 13.20
N SER A 15 6.78 0.41 12.83
CA SER A 15 6.63 0.09 11.41
C SER A 15 5.40 0.79 10.84
N PHE A 16 5.38 0.99 9.53
CA PHE A 16 4.20 1.39 8.76
C PHE A 16 2.93 0.59 9.15
N ASN A 17 3.05 -0.66 9.60
CA ASN A 17 1.94 -1.43 10.19
C ASN A 17 1.33 -0.82 11.44
N ARG A 18 2.10 -0.03 12.21
CA ARG A 18 1.60 0.76 13.34
C ARG A 18 0.90 2.02 12.85
N LEU A 19 1.32 2.64 11.74
CA LEU A 19 0.60 3.76 11.12
C LEU A 19 -0.72 3.28 10.51
N VAL A 20 -0.66 2.24 9.69
CA VAL A 20 -1.82 1.55 9.11
C VAL A 20 -2.74 1.04 10.22
N SER A 21 -2.24 0.36 11.27
CA SER A 21 -3.10 -0.02 12.41
C SER A 21 -3.65 1.19 13.15
N TYR A 22 -2.84 2.23 13.38
CA TYR A 22 -3.27 3.44 14.10
C TYR A 22 -4.36 4.23 13.36
N ILE A 23 -4.34 4.21 12.02
CA ILE A 23 -5.36 4.87 11.19
C ILE A 23 -6.60 3.99 11.05
N SER A 24 -6.44 2.68 10.80
CA SER A 24 -7.57 1.72 10.83
C SER A 24 -8.29 1.71 12.19
N ASP A 25 -7.57 1.87 13.30
CA ASP A 25 -8.14 1.94 14.66
C ASP A 25 -8.76 3.33 14.98
N ARG A 26 -8.53 4.36 14.16
CA ARG A 26 -9.08 5.71 14.38
C ARG A 26 -10.50 5.87 13.85
N GLY A 27 -10.94 4.97 12.96
CA GLY A 27 -12.34 4.87 12.51
C GLY A 27 -13.33 4.55 13.64
N ASP A 28 -12.84 4.13 14.81
CA ASP A 28 -13.64 3.75 15.98
C ASP A 28 -13.46 4.71 17.19
N LYS A 29 -13.13 5.99 16.93
CA LYS A 29 -13.22 7.02 17.98
C LYS A 29 -14.66 7.53 18.09
N PRO A 30 -15.29 7.46 19.28
CA PRO A 30 -16.50 8.24 19.52
C PRO A 30 -16.18 9.72 19.30
N LYS A 31 -17.13 10.43 18.70
CA LYS A 31 -17.08 11.88 18.50
C LYS A 31 -16.82 12.55 19.86
N ASP A 32 -16.11 13.68 19.85
CA ASP A 32 -15.49 14.39 20.99
C ASP A 32 -16.40 14.82 22.17
N ASP A 33 -17.62 14.28 22.31
CA ASP A 33 -18.50 14.51 23.47
C ASP A 33 -18.49 13.39 24.52
N ASP A 34 -17.79 12.27 24.31
CA ASP A 34 -17.75 11.18 25.30
C ASP A 34 -16.55 11.30 26.25
N LEU A 35 -16.86 11.73 27.47
CA LEU A 35 -15.98 11.92 28.61
C LEU A 35 -15.00 10.76 28.83
N VAL A 36 -13.75 11.15 29.09
CA VAL A 36 -12.60 10.32 29.45
C VAL A 36 -12.94 9.28 30.52
N SER A 37 -12.83 7.99 30.18
CA SER A 37 -12.68 6.94 31.19
C SER A 37 -11.33 6.22 31.04
N ALA A 38 -10.55 6.25 32.12
CA ALA A 38 -9.18 5.78 32.22
C ALA A 38 -9.11 4.27 32.54
N ALA A 39 -9.49 3.42 31.58
CA ALA A 39 -9.26 1.98 31.66
C ALA A 39 -8.17 1.53 30.66
N PRO A 40 -7.22 0.65 31.03
CA PRO A 40 -6.21 0.14 30.11
C PRO A 40 -6.90 -0.75 29.06
N ARG A 41 -6.97 -0.27 27.81
CA ARG A 41 -7.54 -1.04 26.70
C ARG A 41 -6.62 -2.21 26.34
N GLN A 42 -7.20 -3.41 26.30
CA GLN A 42 -6.51 -4.66 26.02
C GLN A 42 -6.06 -4.72 24.55
N ASN A 43 -4.78 -5.02 24.32
CA ASN A 43 -4.22 -5.24 22.98
C ASN A 43 -4.76 -6.53 22.36
N ALA A 44 -5.64 -6.43 21.36
CA ALA A 44 -6.08 -7.57 20.57
C ALA A 44 -4.95 -8.08 19.66
N SER A 45 -4.83 -9.42 19.60
CA SER A 45 -3.79 -10.18 18.91
C SER A 45 -3.71 -9.90 17.39
N ARG A 46 -2.50 -9.59 16.90
CA ARG A 46 -2.18 -9.26 15.49
C ARG A 46 -1.89 -10.52 14.65
N THR A 47 -2.86 -10.99 13.87
CA THR A 47 -2.67 -12.13 12.95
C THR A 47 -2.13 -11.67 11.58
N LYS A 48 -1.17 -12.42 11.01
CA LYS A 48 -0.47 -12.13 9.73
C LYS A 48 -1.37 -11.96 8.50
N LYS A 49 -2.64 -12.40 8.56
CA LYS A 49 -3.60 -12.36 7.44
C LYS A 49 -4.06 -10.93 7.09
N ALA A 50 -3.98 -9.99 8.02
CA ALA A 50 -4.53 -8.64 7.87
C ALA A 50 -3.50 -7.57 7.43
N MET A 51 -2.40 -7.97 6.78
CA MET A 51 -1.29 -7.05 6.46
C MET A 51 -1.55 -6.27 5.18
N PHE A 52 -1.90 -6.95 4.09
CA PHE A 52 -2.25 -6.28 2.83
C PHE A 52 -3.65 -5.68 2.87
N ASP A 53 -4.61 -6.29 3.58
CA ASP A 53 -5.99 -5.79 3.72
C ASP A 53 -5.99 -4.31 4.15
N ARG A 54 -5.37 -4.04 5.30
CA ARG A 54 -5.30 -2.67 5.82
C ARG A 54 -4.50 -1.70 4.94
N LEU A 55 -3.56 -2.21 4.14
CA LEU A 55 -2.76 -1.38 3.24
C LEU A 55 -3.53 -1.03 1.97
N VAL A 56 -4.32 -1.96 1.43
CA VAL A 56 -5.23 -1.68 0.31
C VAL A 56 -6.29 -0.68 0.77
N ASP A 57 -6.92 -0.92 1.93
CA ASP A 57 -7.89 0.01 2.54
C ASP A 57 -7.26 1.38 2.82
N TYR A 58 -6.00 1.43 3.25
CA TYR A 58 -5.29 2.70 3.45
C TYR A 58 -5.00 3.41 2.14
N ALA A 59 -4.60 2.67 1.10
CA ALA A 59 -4.22 3.22 -0.19
C ALA A 59 -5.40 3.93 -0.87
N ASP A 60 -6.62 3.40 -0.78
CA ASP A 60 -7.83 4.05 -1.29
C ASP A 60 -8.70 4.75 -0.23
N ARG A 61 -8.20 4.88 1.01
CA ARG A 61 -8.89 5.54 2.14
C ARG A 61 -10.30 5.00 2.37
N ASN A 62 -10.45 3.68 2.34
CA ASN A 62 -11.73 3.01 2.51
C ASN A 62 -12.20 3.00 3.97
N ASP A 63 -12.95 4.03 4.38
CA ASP A 63 -13.63 4.10 5.69
C ASP A 63 -15.09 3.57 5.64
N GLY A 64 -15.55 2.93 4.56
CA GLY A 64 -16.95 2.47 4.46
C GLY A 64 -17.29 1.47 3.34
N ASP A 65 -18.41 0.76 3.51
CA ASP A 65 -18.79 -0.46 2.76
C ASP A 65 -19.37 -0.23 1.35
N ASP A 66 -19.36 1.00 0.81
CA ASP A 66 -20.14 1.31 -0.40
C ASP A 66 -19.52 2.41 -1.29
N ARG A 67 -18.37 2.12 -1.91
CA ARG A 67 -17.89 2.88 -3.07
C ARG A 67 -17.57 1.94 -4.21
N ALA A 68 -18.27 2.15 -5.33
CA ALA A 68 -18.09 1.37 -6.55
C ALA A 68 -16.66 1.49 -7.07
N VAL A 69 -16.01 0.36 -7.27
CA VAL A 69 -14.80 0.26 -8.09
C VAL A 69 -15.21 0.40 -9.55
N VAL A 70 -14.64 1.38 -10.25
CA VAL A 70 -14.87 1.57 -11.68
C VAL A 70 -13.56 1.33 -12.41
N ILE A 71 -13.47 0.22 -13.13
CA ILE A 71 -12.33 -0.08 -14.01
C ILE A 71 -12.34 0.93 -15.16
N THR A 72 -11.25 1.67 -15.31
CA THR A 72 -11.07 2.63 -16.41
C THR A 72 -10.34 1.99 -17.59
N ASP A 73 -9.37 1.12 -17.31
CA ASP A 73 -8.54 0.47 -18.32
C ASP A 73 -8.16 -0.95 -17.90
N VAL A 74 -8.05 -1.85 -18.88
CA VAL A 74 -7.48 -3.19 -18.74
C VAL A 74 -6.38 -3.36 -19.78
N PHE A 75 -5.19 -3.73 -19.35
CA PHE A 75 -4.02 -3.88 -20.20
C PHE A 75 -3.85 -5.32 -20.70
N PRO A 76 -3.15 -5.56 -21.82
CA PRO A 76 -2.92 -6.91 -22.35
C PRO A 76 -2.15 -7.85 -21.41
N ASP A 77 -1.38 -7.28 -20.48
CA ASP A 77 -0.62 -8.01 -19.45
C ASP A 77 -1.45 -8.34 -18.20
N GLY A 78 -2.74 -8.00 -18.19
CA GLY A 78 -3.68 -8.26 -17.10
C GLY A 78 -3.76 -7.15 -16.05
N ARG A 79 -2.94 -6.10 -16.16
CA ARG A 79 -3.05 -4.93 -15.28
C ARG A 79 -4.38 -4.22 -15.45
N GLN A 80 -4.82 -3.56 -14.37
CA GLN A 80 -6.05 -2.76 -14.36
C GLN A 80 -5.78 -1.39 -13.77
N ARG A 81 -6.29 -0.35 -14.41
CA ARG A 81 -6.49 0.97 -13.80
C ARG A 81 -7.95 1.14 -13.46
N LEU A 82 -8.20 1.78 -12.33
CA LEU A 82 -9.54 1.93 -11.78
C LEU A 82 -9.64 3.18 -10.92
N ILE A 83 -10.87 3.62 -10.68
CA ILE A 83 -11.21 4.58 -9.65
C ILE A 83 -11.86 3.83 -8.48
N SER A 84 -11.27 3.92 -7.29
CA SER A 84 -11.88 3.48 -6.02
C SER A 84 -12.15 4.70 -5.17
N GLY A 85 -13.41 4.97 -4.84
CA GLY A 85 -13.76 6.10 -3.96
C GLY A 85 -13.33 7.49 -4.43
N GLY A 86 -13.10 7.67 -5.73
CA GLY A 86 -12.59 8.92 -6.32
C GLY A 86 -11.07 9.00 -6.40
N ILE A 87 -10.36 7.94 -6.01
CA ILE A 87 -8.90 7.81 -6.05
C ILE A 87 -8.52 6.96 -7.25
N SER A 88 -7.57 7.47 -8.05
CA SER A 88 -7.00 6.72 -9.17
C SER A 88 -6.03 5.66 -8.65
N CYS A 89 -6.28 4.41 -9.03
CA CYS A 89 -5.52 3.24 -8.61
C CYS A 89 -5.08 2.37 -9.79
N GLU A 90 -3.98 1.63 -9.62
CA GLU A 90 -3.54 0.58 -10.55
C GLU A 90 -3.10 -0.67 -9.76
N THR A 91 -3.43 -1.86 -10.28
CA THR A 91 -3.01 -3.15 -9.74
C THR A 91 -2.69 -4.14 -10.86
N ASN A 92 -1.78 -5.08 -10.58
CA ASN A 92 -1.54 -6.25 -11.44
C ASN A 92 -2.05 -7.57 -10.83
N CYS A 93 -2.83 -7.49 -9.75
CA CYS A 93 -3.62 -8.61 -9.23
C CYS A 93 -4.87 -8.87 -10.11
N PHE A 94 -5.62 -9.93 -9.82
CA PHE A 94 -6.81 -10.26 -10.62
C PHE A 94 -7.90 -9.17 -10.57
N SER A 95 -8.08 -8.52 -9.42
CA SER A 95 -8.90 -7.32 -9.28
C SER A 95 -8.44 -6.46 -8.09
N TRP A 96 -8.95 -5.24 -7.99
CA TRP A 96 -8.70 -4.37 -6.83
C TRP A 96 -9.17 -5.01 -5.52
N GLU A 97 -10.41 -5.48 -5.52
CA GLU A 97 -11.11 -6.04 -4.36
C GLU A 97 -10.44 -7.30 -3.83
N THR A 98 -9.84 -8.11 -4.71
CA THR A 98 -9.14 -9.33 -4.33
C THR A 98 -7.64 -9.15 -4.09
N SER A 99 -7.07 -7.98 -4.44
CA SER A 99 -5.62 -7.71 -4.39
C SER A 99 -5.03 -8.07 -3.02
N ALA A 100 -5.67 -7.62 -1.94
CA ALA A 100 -5.18 -7.89 -0.59
C ALA A 100 -5.14 -9.40 -0.27
N ALA A 101 -6.21 -10.12 -0.57
CA ALA A 101 -6.30 -11.55 -0.35
C ALA A 101 -5.27 -12.33 -1.18
N GLU A 102 -5.11 -11.97 -2.46
CA GLU A 102 -4.13 -12.58 -3.36
C GLU A 102 -2.70 -12.36 -2.88
N MET A 103 -2.34 -11.12 -2.52
CA MET A 103 -1.01 -10.78 -2.03
C MET A 103 -0.68 -11.51 -0.72
N ASN A 104 -1.65 -11.60 0.19
CA ASN A 104 -1.52 -12.40 1.41
C ASN A 104 -1.30 -13.90 1.10
N MET A 105 -2.02 -14.46 0.14
CA MET A 105 -1.88 -15.88 -0.24
C MET A 105 -0.50 -16.19 -0.81
N VAL A 106 0.02 -15.32 -1.67
CA VAL A 106 1.38 -15.45 -2.24
C VAL A 106 2.43 -15.27 -1.16
N ALA A 107 2.29 -14.26 -0.30
CA ALA A 107 3.21 -14.02 0.80
C ALA A 107 3.33 -15.23 1.74
N ALA A 108 2.21 -15.92 2.01
CA ALA A 108 2.16 -17.11 2.85
C ALA A 108 2.96 -18.31 2.28
N GLN A 109 3.24 -18.34 0.96
CA GLN A 109 4.08 -19.38 0.36
C GLN A 109 5.55 -19.25 0.76
N SER A 110 5.98 -18.09 1.26
CA SER A 110 7.38 -17.86 1.66
C SER A 110 7.54 -17.83 3.17
N ARG A 111 7.82 -19.00 3.77
CA ARG A 111 8.07 -19.13 5.24
C ARG A 111 9.25 -18.30 5.75
N ARG A 112 10.18 -17.93 4.85
CA ARG A 112 11.40 -17.16 5.17
C ARG A 112 11.16 -15.66 5.17
N CYS A 113 10.15 -15.18 4.46
CA CYS A 113 9.83 -13.77 4.39
C CYS A 113 8.96 -13.39 5.60
N GLN A 114 9.54 -12.71 6.59
CA GLN A 114 8.77 -12.24 7.76
C GLN A 114 8.02 -10.94 7.49
N ASP A 115 8.50 -10.14 6.54
CA ASP A 115 7.93 -8.85 6.16
C ASP A 115 7.78 -8.79 4.63
N PRO A 116 6.63 -9.25 4.10
CA PRO A 116 6.40 -9.37 2.66
C PRO A 116 5.95 -8.05 2.02
N VAL A 117 5.59 -7.03 2.80
CA VAL A 117 5.15 -5.75 2.27
C VAL A 117 6.37 -4.87 2.01
N TYR A 118 6.51 -4.35 0.80
CA TYR A 118 7.41 -3.23 0.52
C TYR A 118 6.58 -2.03 0.09
N HIS A 119 6.68 -0.93 0.83
CA HIS A 119 5.89 0.27 0.61
C HIS A 119 6.81 1.46 0.40
N PHE A 120 6.51 2.26 -0.60
CA PHE A 120 7.20 3.53 -0.85
C PHE A 120 6.22 4.57 -1.40
N ILE A 121 6.65 5.83 -1.36
CA ILE A 121 5.84 6.96 -1.83
C ILE A 121 6.64 7.71 -2.89
N LEU A 122 6.00 7.95 -4.02
CA LEU A 122 6.48 8.93 -4.98
C LEU A 122 5.74 10.24 -4.72
N SER A 123 6.46 11.34 -4.58
CA SER A 123 5.87 12.66 -4.36
C SER A 123 6.46 13.66 -5.34
N TRP A 124 5.58 14.46 -5.92
CA TRP A 124 5.89 15.52 -6.86
C TRP A 124 5.78 16.86 -6.16
N ARG A 125 6.64 17.81 -6.53
CA ARG A 125 6.54 19.17 -5.98
C ARG A 125 5.26 19.84 -6.49
N GLU A 126 4.76 20.84 -5.76
CA GLU A 126 3.54 21.60 -6.10
C GLU A 126 3.49 22.09 -7.56
N ASN A 127 4.64 22.39 -8.17
CA ASN A 127 4.75 22.84 -9.55
C ASN A 127 5.00 21.72 -10.59
N GLU A 128 5.14 20.46 -10.15
CA GLU A 128 5.19 19.27 -11.00
C GLU A 128 3.79 18.65 -11.05
N LEU A 129 3.10 18.78 -12.19
CA LEU A 129 1.74 18.28 -12.40
C LEU A 129 1.72 17.11 -13.39
N PRO A 130 2.26 15.93 -13.02
CA PRO A 130 2.18 14.75 -13.87
C PRO A 130 0.74 14.26 -14.00
N THR A 131 0.43 13.61 -15.11
CA THR A 131 -0.84 12.90 -15.26
C THR A 131 -0.83 11.60 -14.47
N ASP A 132 -1.99 11.06 -14.12
CA ASP A 132 -2.11 9.77 -13.45
C ASP A 132 -1.38 8.65 -14.20
N ALA A 133 -1.47 8.66 -15.54
CA ALA A 133 -0.76 7.71 -16.39
C ALA A 133 0.77 7.78 -16.20
N GLN A 134 1.33 9.00 -16.16
CA GLN A 134 2.77 9.20 -15.92
C GLN A 134 3.17 8.79 -14.50
N ILE A 135 2.30 9.02 -13.51
CA ILE A 135 2.52 8.59 -12.13
C ILE A 135 2.59 7.06 -12.05
N PHE A 136 1.65 6.35 -12.68
CA PHE A 136 1.65 4.88 -12.71
C PHE A 136 2.88 4.32 -13.45
N GLU A 137 3.26 4.92 -14.58
CA GLU A 137 4.50 4.55 -15.30
C GLU A 137 5.75 4.74 -14.42
N CYS A 138 5.80 5.83 -13.64
CA CYS A 138 6.87 6.05 -12.67
C CYS A 138 6.87 4.99 -11.57
N ALA A 139 5.70 4.62 -11.04
CA ALA A 139 5.58 3.57 -10.03
C ALA A 139 6.08 2.22 -10.56
N GLU A 140 5.63 1.81 -11.75
CA GLU A 140 6.09 0.58 -12.41
C GLU A 140 7.61 0.60 -12.63
N HIS A 141 8.15 1.72 -13.12
CA HIS A 141 9.58 1.90 -13.32
C HIS A 141 10.36 1.69 -12.01
N CYS A 142 9.91 2.29 -10.91
CA CYS A 142 10.51 2.11 -9.59
C CYS A 142 10.46 0.65 -9.12
N ILE A 143 9.32 -0.04 -9.30
CA ILE A 143 9.18 -1.47 -8.95
C ILE A 143 10.23 -2.31 -9.69
N ARG A 144 10.46 -2.03 -10.98
CA ARG A 144 11.48 -2.75 -11.79
C ARG A 144 12.90 -2.43 -11.33
N GLN A 145 13.21 -1.16 -11.04
CA GLN A 145 14.54 -0.77 -10.53
C GLN A 145 14.86 -1.40 -9.17
N LEU A 146 13.84 -1.60 -8.32
CA LEU A 146 13.98 -2.31 -7.05
C LEU A 146 14.14 -3.84 -7.23
N GLY A 147 14.15 -4.35 -8.47
CA GLY A 147 14.28 -5.78 -8.76
C GLY A 147 13.02 -6.59 -8.45
N MET A 148 11.85 -5.93 -8.41
CA MET A 148 10.56 -6.55 -8.12
C MET A 148 9.67 -6.65 -9.37
N GLU A 149 10.26 -6.70 -10.56
CA GLU A 149 9.51 -6.95 -11.80
C GLU A 149 8.72 -8.29 -11.71
N GLY A 150 7.44 -8.24 -12.07
CA GLY A 150 6.54 -9.39 -11.99
C GLY A 150 6.06 -9.74 -10.58
N HIS A 151 6.35 -8.91 -9.58
CA HIS A 151 5.74 -9.02 -8.26
C HIS A 151 4.34 -8.39 -8.25
N GLN A 152 3.48 -8.87 -7.36
CA GLN A 152 2.16 -8.26 -7.17
C GLN A 152 2.28 -6.86 -6.57
N TYR A 153 1.48 -5.91 -7.02
CA TYR A 153 1.45 -4.57 -6.47
C TYR A 153 0.07 -3.93 -6.53
N VAL A 154 -0.11 -2.91 -5.70
CA VAL A 154 -1.17 -1.91 -5.79
C VAL A 154 -0.57 -0.52 -5.72
N THR A 155 -1.18 0.42 -6.42
CA THR A 155 -0.83 1.85 -6.39
C THR A 155 -2.09 2.69 -6.23
N ALA A 156 -1.95 3.82 -5.52
CA ALA A 156 -3.04 4.79 -5.36
C ALA A 156 -2.49 6.22 -5.34
N ILE A 157 -3.16 7.12 -6.06
CA ILE A 157 -2.72 8.51 -6.27
C ILE A 157 -3.58 9.45 -5.42
N HIS A 158 -2.94 10.19 -4.51
CA HIS A 158 -3.59 11.22 -3.70
C HIS A 158 -3.19 12.61 -4.20
N GLN A 159 -4.18 13.45 -4.46
CA GLN A 159 -4.03 14.83 -4.95
C GLN A 159 -4.65 15.86 -3.99
N ASP A 160 -5.12 15.42 -2.83
CA ASP A 160 -5.91 16.19 -1.88
C ASP A 160 -5.10 16.62 -0.64
N THR A 161 -3.77 16.64 -0.77
CA THR A 161 -2.82 17.16 0.23
C THR A 161 -1.89 18.18 -0.42
N ASP A 162 -0.94 18.74 0.34
CA ASP A 162 -0.02 19.78 -0.13
C ASP A 162 0.74 19.43 -1.43
N ASN A 163 0.98 18.14 -1.70
CA ASN A 163 1.64 17.67 -2.91
C ASN A 163 0.94 16.43 -3.49
N THR A 164 0.91 16.31 -4.81
CA THR A 164 0.53 15.06 -5.49
C THR A 164 1.50 13.96 -5.07
N HIS A 165 0.97 12.83 -4.62
CA HIS A 165 1.78 11.68 -4.25
C HIS A 165 1.09 10.36 -4.58
N CYS A 166 1.89 9.33 -4.78
CA CYS A 166 1.46 7.98 -5.09
C CYS A 166 1.98 7.03 -4.03
N HIS A 167 1.06 6.35 -3.35
CA HIS A 167 1.39 5.20 -2.52
C HIS A 167 1.58 3.98 -3.40
N VAL A 168 2.72 3.31 -3.25
CA VAL A 168 3.03 2.06 -3.96
C VAL A 168 3.29 0.98 -2.93
N ALA A 169 2.57 -0.13 -3.05
CA ALA A 169 2.79 -1.30 -2.23
C ALA A 169 3.03 -2.53 -3.09
N VAL A 170 4.14 -3.22 -2.83
CA VAL A 170 4.59 -4.37 -3.59
C VAL A 170 4.70 -5.57 -2.65
N ASN A 171 4.25 -6.73 -3.10
CA ASN A 171 4.53 -7.99 -2.45
C ASN A 171 5.97 -8.39 -2.76
N ARG A 172 6.85 -8.35 -1.76
CA ARG A 172 8.23 -8.82 -1.89
C ARG A 172 8.33 -10.27 -2.29
N VAL A 173 7.31 -11.09 -2.04
CA VAL A 173 7.30 -12.49 -2.47
C VAL A 173 6.82 -12.56 -3.92
N ASN A 174 7.67 -13.07 -4.80
CA ASN A 174 7.33 -13.25 -6.20
C ASN A 174 6.24 -14.32 -6.36
N PRO A 175 5.16 -14.07 -7.11
CA PRO A 175 4.02 -14.99 -7.24
C PRO A 175 4.35 -16.30 -7.99
N ILE A 176 5.44 -16.33 -8.76
CA ILE A 176 5.87 -17.52 -9.51
C ILE A 176 6.92 -18.31 -8.73
N THR A 177 7.93 -17.63 -8.18
CA THR A 177 9.08 -18.31 -7.55
C THR A 177 8.94 -18.50 -6.05
N TYR A 178 8.02 -17.78 -5.40
CA TYR A 178 7.83 -17.69 -3.94
C TYR A 178 9.09 -17.27 -3.16
N LYS A 179 10.07 -16.71 -3.87
CA LYS A 179 11.26 -16.10 -3.26
C LYS A 179 10.97 -14.64 -2.95
N ALA A 180 11.48 -14.18 -1.82
CA ALA A 180 11.43 -12.78 -1.46
C ALA A 180 12.50 -12.00 -2.22
N ALA A 181 12.15 -10.83 -2.76
CA ALA A 181 13.10 -9.88 -3.30
C ALA A 181 14.09 -9.45 -2.21
N ALA A 182 15.37 -9.46 -2.57
CA ALA A 182 16.43 -8.96 -1.73
C ALA A 182 16.48 -7.44 -1.86
N LEU A 183 16.60 -6.73 -0.74
CA LEU A 183 16.46 -5.27 -0.69
C LEU A 183 17.78 -4.52 -0.96
N TRP A 184 18.83 -5.18 -1.41
CA TRP A 184 20.16 -4.57 -1.63
C TRP A 184 20.17 -3.48 -2.73
N ASN A 185 19.14 -3.48 -3.59
CA ASN A 185 18.92 -2.44 -4.61
C ASN A 185 18.15 -1.23 -4.06
N ASP A 186 17.73 -1.28 -2.79
CA ASP A 186 17.15 -0.14 -2.11
C ASP A 186 18.28 0.84 -1.75
N ALA A 187 18.05 2.13 -2.00
CA ALA A 187 19.05 3.17 -1.74
C ALA A 187 19.40 3.31 -0.25
N ASP A 188 18.60 2.69 0.63
CA ASP A 188 18.72 2.70 2.09
C ASP A 188 19.33 1.40 2.69
N THR A 189 19.90 0.50 1.88
CA THR A 189 20.66 -0.68 2.39
C THR A 189 22.15 -0.44 2.53
#